data_AF-A0A817A032-F1
#
_entry.id   AF-A0A817A032-F1
#
_cell.length_a   1.000
_cell.length_b   1.000
_cell.length_c   1.000
_cell.angle_alpha   90.00
_cell.angle_beta   90.00
_cell.angle_gamma   90.00
#
_symmetry.space_group_name_H-M   'P 1'
#
loop_
_entity.id
_entity.type
_entity.pdbx_description
1 polymer ?
#
loop_
_entity_poly.entity_id
_entity_poly.type
_entity_poly.pdbx_seq_one_letter_code
_entity_poly.pdbx_strand_id
1 'polypeptide(L)'
;MNQGKGEECFAWKKRSGNSAERVKCSSIFVQPMKWMQTIHDGFVEEKLLCLGCNARLGYFNWMGCNARCGAWVNPTFQLHKKPITL
;
A
#
# COMPACT_ATOMS: atom_id res chain seq x y z
N MET A 1 4.14 -1.64 -13.16
CA MET A 1 2.75 -1.26 -12.83
C MET A 1 2.47 0.09 -13.47
N ASN A 2 1.50 0.14 -14.38
CA ASN A 2 1.09 1.39 -15.03
C ASN A 2 0.27 2.24 -14.04
N GLN A 3 0.47 3.55 -14.06
CA GLN A 3 -0.26 4.48 -13.20
C GLN A 3 -1.75 4.47 -13.62
N GLY A 4 -2.61 3.89 -12.80
CA GLY A 4 -4.05 3.82 -13.08
C GLY A 4 -4.75 5.15 -12.81
N LYS A 5 -5.82 5.46 -13.57
CA LYS A 5 -6.65 6.67 -13.41
C LYS A 5 -7.60 6.63 -12.19
N GLY A 6 -7.33 5.77 -11.21
CA GLY A 6 -8.23 5.52 -10.09
C GLY A 6 -8.58 6.78 -9.28
N GLU A 7 -7.69 7.77 -9.23
CA GLU A 7 -7.91 9.05 -8.54
C GLU A 7 -9.19 9.75 -8.96
N GLU A 8 -9.55 9.71 -10.25
CA GLU A 8 -10.67 10.49 -10.79
C GLU A 8 -11.99 10.12 -10.11
N CYS A 9 -12.18 8.83 -9.82
CA CYS A 9 -13.38 8.32 -9.13
C CYS A 9 -13.42 8.67 -7.63
N PHE A 10 -12.26 8.98 -7.02
CA PHE A 10 -12.13 9.27 -5.58
C PHE A 10 -11.77 10.75 -5.30
N ALA A 11 -11.74 11.60 -6.32
CA ALA A 11 -11.30 13.00 -6.24
C ALA A 11 -12.23 13.92 -5.44
N TRP A 12 -13.44 13.47 -5.10
CA TRP A 12 -14.50 14.30 -4.49
C TRP A 12 -14.12 14.97 -3.15
N LYS A 13 -13.03 14.53 -2.48
CA LYS A 13 -12.54 15.14 -1.22
C LYS A 13 -11.20 15.89 -1.30
N LYS A 14 -10.54 16.01 -2.46
CA LYS A 14 -9.19 16.62 -2.48
C LYS A 14 -9.29 18.14 -2.20
N ARG A 15 -8.68 18.60 -1.10
CA ARG A 15 -8.43 20.03 -0.82
C ARG A 15 -7.73 20.62 -2.04
N SER A 16 -8.23 21.74 -2.54
CA SER A 16 -7.74 22.51 -3.68
C SER A 16 -6.26 22.87 -3.52
N GLY A 17 -5.38 21.96 -3.91
CA GLY A 17 -3.94 22.18 -4.02
C GLY A 17 -3.54 21.76 -5.42
N ASN A 18 -3.16 22.73 -6.24
CA ASN A 18 -2.65 22.50 -7.58
C ASN A 18 -1.40 21.62 -7.49
N SER A 19 -1.51 20.35 -7.87
CA SER A 19 -0.34 19.51 -8.12
C SER A 19 -0.69 18.43 -9.13
N ALA A 20 -0.68 18.79 -10.41
CA ALA A 20 -0.49 17.86 -11.52
C ALA A 20 0.94 17.26 -11.54
N GLU A 21 1.66 17.32 -10.43
CA GLU A 21 2.95 16.66 -10.26
C GLU A 21 2.71 15.20 -9.93
N ARG A 22 3.25 14.30 -10.76
CA ARG A 22 3.17 12.85 -10.55
C ARG A 22 3.88 12.49 -9.25
N VAL A 23 3.14 12.42 -8.15
CA VAL A 23 3.66 11.96 -6.87
C VAL A 23 4.13 10.52 -7.03
N LYS A 24 5.45 10.29 -6.97
CA LYS A 24 5.99 8.94 -7.01
C LYS A 24 5.51 8.17 -5.78
N CYS A 25 5.01 6.95 -5.99
CA CYS A 25 4.64 6.07 -4.90
C CYS A 25 5.89 5.74 -4.05
N SER A 26 5.85 6.09 -2.76
CA SER A 26 6.91 5.80 -1.78
C SER A 26 6.83 4.37 -1.21
N SER A 27 5.88 3.57 -1.68
CA SER A 27 5.64 2.21 -1.21
C SER A 27 5.64 1.24 -2.37
N ILE A 28 5.97 -0.02 -2.07
CA ILE A 28 5.95 -1.13 -3.02
C ILE A 28 4.69 -1.93 -2.74
N PHE A 29 3.97 -2.30 -3.79
CA PHE A 29 2.84 -3.21 -3.70
C PHE A 29 3.22 -4.56 -4.29
N VAL A 30 2.92 -5.63 -3.57
CA VAL A 30 3.32 -6.99 -3.92
C VAL A 30 2.11 -7.92 -4.00
N GLN A 31 2.27 -9.05 -4.65
CA GLN A 31 1.32 -10.16 -4.51
C GLN A 31 1.48 -10.80 -3.13
N PRO A 32 0.40 -11.38 -2.55
CA PRO A 32 0.50 -12.11 -1.30
C PRO A 32 1.56 -13.22 -1.40
N MET A 33 2.48 -13.27 -0.43
CA MET A 33 3.55 -14.28 -0.37
C MET A 33 3.21 -15.37 0.65
N LYS A 34 3.81 -16.56 0.51
CA LYS A 34 3.57 -17.69 1.44
C LYS A 34 3.75 -17.32 2.91
N TRP A 35 4.76 -16.51 3.24
CA TRP A 35 4.99 -16.07 4.61
C TRP A 35 3.94 -15.07 5.14
N MET A 36 3.17 -14.43 4.25
CA MET A 36 2.02 -13.58 4.60
C MET A 36 0.74 -14.41 4.78
N GLN A 37 0.70 -15.67 4.35
CA GLN A 37 -0.48 -16.54 4.46
C GLN A 37 -0.79 -16.92 5.90
N THR A 38 0.17 -16.80 6.82
CA THR A 38 -0.07 -16.93 8.26
C THR A 38 -0.93 -15.81 8.83
N ILE A 39 -1.17 -14.73 8.08
CA ILE A 39 -1.98 -13.59 8.50
C ILE A 39 -3.48 -13.79 8.16
N HIS A 40 -3.87 -14.99 7.73
CA HIS A 40 -5.19 -15.26 7.13
C HIS A 40 -6.33 -15.55 8.12
N ASP A 41 -6.07 -15.79 9.41
CA ASP A 41 -7.14 -16.18 10.32
C ASP A 41 -7.96 -14.97 10.82
N GLY A 42 -8.92 -14.54 10.00
CA GLY A 42 -10.02 -13.65 10.37
C GLY A 42 -9.82 -12.14 10.17
N PHE A 43 -8.63 -11.69 9.73
CA PHE A 43 -8.34 -10.27 9.58
C PHE A 43 -8.56 -9.75 8.14
N VAL A 44 -9.29 -8.63 8.04
CA VAL A 44 -9.50 -7.92 6.76
C VAL A 44 -8.34 -6.93 6.47
N GLU A 45 -7.71 -6.42 7.52
CA GLU A 45 -6.56 -5.50 7.48
C GLU A 45 -5.68 -5.73 8.71
N GLU A 46 -4.34 -5.78 8.53
CA GLU A 46 -3.34 -5.74 9.60
C GLU A 46 -1.99 -5.23 9.06
N LYS A 47 -1.08 -4.87 9.96
CA LYS A 47 0.33 -4.60 9.69
C LYS A 47 1.07 -5.84 9.16
N LEU A 48 2.12 -5.58 8.41
CA LEU A 48 3.11 -6.58 8.01
C LEU A 48 4.33 -6.38 8.89
N LEU A 49 4.68 -7.39 9.68
CA LEU A 49 5.82 -7.37 10.58
C LEU A 49 6.93 -8.29 10.07
N CYS A 50 8.18 -7.91 10.34
CA CYS A 50 9.33 -8.78 10.11
C CYS A 50 9.31 -9.93 11.14
N LEU A 51 9.39 -11.17 10.67
CA LEU A 51 9.40 -12.36 11.54
C LEU A 51 10.64 -12.45 12.45
N GLY A 52 11.76 -11.80 12.07
CA GLY A 52 13.00 -11.84 12.85
C GLY A 52 13.13 -10.76 13.92
N CYS A 53 12.53 -9.58 13.72
CA CYS A 53 12.75 -8.43 14.61
C CYS A 53 11.47 -7.65 14.97
N ASN A 54 10.29 -8.10 14.55
CA ASN A 54 8.99 -7.44 14.74
C ASN A 54 8.90 -5.99 14.23
N ALA A 55 9.89 -5.54 13.43
CA ALA A 55 9.82 -4.23 12.78
C ALA A 55 8.68 -4.19 11.77
N ARG A 56 7.99 -3.05 11.70
CA ARG A 56 6.90 -2.84 10.74
C ARG A 56 7.45 -2.67 9.32
N LEU A 57 7.14 -3.64 8.46
CA LEU A 57 7.44 -3.61 7.03
C LEU A 57 6.34 -2.88 6.24
N GLY A 58 5.09 -2.94 6.72
CA GLY A 58 3.96 -2.36 6.00
C GLY A 58 2.59 -2.73 6.58
N TYR A 59 1.63 -2.98 5.71
CA TYR A 59 0.28 -3.48 6.05
C TYR A 59 -0.38 -4.14 4.82
N PHE A 60 -1.42 -4.93 5.06
CA PHE A 60 -2.32 -5.42 4.02
C PHE A 60 -3.76 -4.97 4.29
N ASN A 61 -4.57 -4.88 3.23
CA ASN A 61 -6.01 -4.64 3.29
C ASN A 61 -6.69 -5.38 2.11
N TRP A 62 -7.58 -6.32 2.42
CA TRP A 62 -8.29 -7.13 1.41
C TRP A 62 -9.31 -6.35 0.60
N MET A 63 -9.86 -5.26 1.14
CA MET A 63 -10.75 -4.33 0.44
C MET A 63 -9.97 -3.37 -0.48
N GLY A 64 -8.66 -3.28 -0.32
CA GLY A 64 -7.79 -2.44 -1.13
C GLY A 64 -7.61 -1.03 -0.56
N CYS A 65 -6.82 -0.21 -1.26
CA CYS A 65 -6.44 1.12 -0.79
C CYS A 65 -6.13 2.08 -1.95
N ASN A 66 -6.32 3.37 -1.70
CA ASN A 66 -5.82 4.44 -2.55
C ASN A 66 -4.34 4.69 -2.28
N ALA A 67 -3.49 4.37 -3.25
CA ALA A 67 -2.07 4.67 -3.18
C ALA A 67 -1.83 6.19 -3.27
N ARG A 68 -0.73 6.67 -2.70
CA ARG A 68 -0.37 8.10 -2.74
C ARG A 68 -0.15 8.64 -4.17
N CYS A 69 0.23 7.77 -5.09
CA CYS A 69 0.36 8.09 -6.52
C CYS A 69 -0.97 7.97 -7.28
N GLY A 70 -2.07 7.71 -6.56
CA GLY A 70 -3.41 7.77 -7.09
C GLY A 70 -4.02 6.48 -7.61
N ALA A 71 -3.23 5.43 -7.70
CA ALA A 71 -3.72 4.12 -8.09
C ALA A 71 -4.59 3.51 -6.98
N TRP A 72 -5.73 2.94 -7.36
CA TRP A 72 -6.46 2.00 -6.51
C TRP A 72 -5.80 0.62 -6.60
N VAL A 73 -5.46 0.02 -5.45
CA VAL A 73 -4.78 -1.28 -5.38
C VAL A 73 -5.65 -2.25 -4.59
N ASN A 74 -6.03 -3.39 -5.19
CA ASN A 74 -6.81 -4.43 -4.53
C ASN A 74 -6.36 -5.85 -4.96
N PRO A 75 -6.16 -6.79 -4.01
CA PRO A 75 -6.00 -6.54 -2.58
C PRO A 75 -4.70 -5.75 -2.33
N THR A 76 -4.66 -4.93 -1.28
CA THR A 76 -3.47 -4.13 -0.96
C THR A 76 -2.52 -4.94 -0.09
N PHE A 77 -1.29 -5.16 -0.56
CA PHE A 77 -0.17 -5.60 0.26
C PHE A 77 0.95 -4.59 0.09
N GLN A 78 1.01 -3.62 1.01
CA GLN A 78 1.90 -2.48 0.93
C GLN A 78 3.14 -2.70 1.80
N LEU A 79 4.32 -2.52 1.20
CA LEU A 79 5.61 -2.47 1.90
C LEU A 79 6.20 -1.05 1.82
N HIS A 80 6.69 -0.54 2.93
CA HIS A 80 7.37 0.74 2.98
C HIS A 80 8.76 0.63 2.34
N LYS A 81 9.09 1.52 1.39
CA LYS A 81 10.51 1.74 1.05
C LYS A 81 11.16 2.51 2.19
N LYS A 82 11.79 1.79 3.10
CA LYS A 82 12.80 2.37 3.98
C LYS A 82 14.19 1.93 3.51
N PRO A 83 15.20 2.80 3.54
CA PRO A 83 16.58 2.34 3.39
C PRO A 83 16.85 1.29 4.47
N ILE A 84 17.51 0.21 4.09
CA ILE A 84 18.01 -0.77 5.06
C ILE A 84 19.14 -0.07 5.80
N THR A 85 18.90 0.30 7.05
CA THR A 85 19.96 0.77 7.95
C THR A 85 20.57 -0.46 8.58
N LEU A 86 21.80 -0.80 8.16
CA LEU A 86 22.64 -1.83 8.78
C LEU A 86 23.25 -1.31 10.08
#